data_AF-A0A7S1WCR7-F1
#
_entry.id   AF-A0A7S1WCR7-F1
#
_cell.length_a   1.000
_cell.length_b   1.000
_cell.length_c   1.000
_cell.angle_alpha   90.00
_cell.angle_beta   90.00
_cell.angle_gamma   90.00
#
_symmetry.space_group_name_H-M   'P 1'
#
loop_
_entity.id
_entity.type
_entity.pdbx_description
1 polymer ?
#
loop_
_entity_poly.entity_id
_entity_poly.type
_entity_poly.pdbx_seq_one_letter_code
_entity_poly.pdbx_strand_id
1 'polypeptide(L)'
;GSTKVVLFLRVLSGVLSLREGSSVGMQCWIAGAVLVAAGSYPIWLILLAVNDVRKILKDRKFVPTDTHEERVQRVLDHVREHGIGNKIQKASNSNRFEYGNIFLTWVGLINSKSKLLPLGALRNVVHIDSENKVVTVEGACTMKSLADALVPKGFMLPIHPEMHEITVGGAIAGIGIEAAGHKHGFFHDNLLEVDVLCADGKVRTASATNEHKDLFAALPNSYATLGYILKAKLHLAPAAPYVHMKNRVYTSLKDLLRDMAAAAETKEDDFLEALVFNESHMVLSQSKLEHGTPAVVHDIYHNQYHHLVQQNSDLHLPMQDYMFRFEPDLFCNWHDVLFHRFLRWALPPSMRNSRFYRAFFGI
;
A
#
# COMPACT_ATOMS: atom_id res chain seq x y z
N GLY A 1 -12.90 31.34 -14.48
CA GLY A 1 -13.80 30.88 -13.39
C GLY A 1 -15.18 31.53 -13.42
N SER A 2 -15.34 32.73 -13.97
CA SER A 2 -16.53 33.57 -13.80
C SER A 2 -17.67 33.34 -14.79
N THR A 3 -17.42 32.83 -16.01
CA THR A 3 -18.48 32.71 -17.04
C THR A 3 -19.45 31.53 -16.80
N LYS A 4 -18.99 30.44 -16.17
CA LYS A 4 -19.83 29.26 -15.89
C LYS A 4 -20.77 29.45 -14.68
N VAL A 5 -20.36 30.24 -13.69
CA VAL A 5 -21.16 30.56 -12.50
C VAL A 5 -22.32 31.51 -12.85
N VAL A 6 -22.10 32.44 -13.78
CA VAL A 6 -23.13 33.38 -14.24
C VAL A 6 -24.25 32.69 -15.04
N LEU A 7 -23.91 31.65 -15.83
CA LEU A 7 -24.92 30.87 -16.56
C LEU A 7 -25.79 30.03 -15.62
N PHE A 8 -25.19 29.44 -14.57
CA PHE A 8 -25.91 28.66 -13.57
C PHE A 8 -26.87 29.53 -12.73
N LEU A 9 -26.44 30.75 -12.36
CA LEU A 9 -27.27 31.69 -11.60
C LEU A 9 -28.40 32.31 -12.43
N ARG A 10 -28.22 32.53 -13.75
CA ARG A 10 -29.29 33.02 -14.64
C ARG A 10 -30.34 31.94 -14.94
N VAL A 11 -29.94 30.67 -15.02
CA VAL A 11 -30.89 29.55 -15.10
C VAL A 11 -31.68 29.46 -13.80
N LEU A 12 -31.03 29.61 -12.63
CA LEU A 12 -31.75 29.66 -11.34
C LEU A 12 -32.72 30.85 -11.24
N SER A 13 -32.32 32.06 -11.71
CA SER A 13 -33.19 33.24 -11.60
C SER A 13 -34.37 33.23 -12.57
N GLY A 14 -34.21 32.67 -13.77
CA GLY A 14 -35.31 32.48 -14.72
C GLY A 14 -36.32 31.42 -14.25
N VAL A 15 -35.86 30.43 -13.49
CA VAL A 15 -36.65 29.30 -13.00
C VAL A 15 -37.37 29.63 -11.67
N LEU A 16 -36.84 30.54 -10.85
CA LEU A 16 -37.51 31.07 -9.64
C LEU A 16 -38.72 32.00 -9.93
N SER A 17 -38.95 32.38 -11.20
CA SER A 17 -40.07 33.22 -11.61
C SER A 17 -41.38 32.44 -11.85
N LEU A 18 -41.38 31.11 -11.80
CA LEU A 18 -42.58 30.30 -11.98
C LEU A 18 -43.32 30.14 -10.65
N ARG A 19 -44.41 30.88 -10.54
CA ARG A 19 -45.32 31.02 -9.39
C ARG A 19 -45.68 29.71 -8.69
N GLU A 20 -45.64 29.77 -7.36
CA GLU A 20 -46.28 28.87 -6.40
C GLU A 20 -47.72 28.53 -6.85
N GLY A 21 -48.07 27.23 -6.93
CA GLY A 21 -49.48 26.88 -7.13
C GLY A 21 -49.86 25.44 -7.46
N SER A 22 -48.97 24.49 -7.76
CA SER A 22 -49.41 23.11 -8.00
C SER A 22 -48.42 22.04 -7.49
N SER A 23 -48.96 21.01 -6.82
CA SER A 23 -48.20 19.86 -6.31
C SER A 23 -47.43 19.10 -7.41
N VAL A 24 -47.91 19.19 -8.65
CA VAL A 24 -47.29 18.63 -9.86
C VAL A 24 -45.99 19.35 -10.20
N GLY A 25 -45.92 20.67 -10.04
CA GLY A 25 -44.70 21.45 -10.27
C GLY A 25 -43.57 21.07 -9.30
N MET A 26 -43.91 20.84 -8.03
CA MET A 26 -42.96 20.42 -7.00
C MET A 26 -42.46 18.98 -7.22
N GLN A 27 -43.32 18.07 -7.68
CA GLN A 27 -42.93 16.70 -8.03
C GLN A 27 -42.01 16.63 -9.27
N CYS A 28 -42.29 17.41 -10.31
CA CYS A 28 -41.41 17.54 -11.48
C CYS A 28 -40.04 18.14 -11.11
N TRP A 29 -40.00 19.07 -10.15
CA TRP A 29 -38.76 19.63 -9.60
C TRP A 29 -37.91 18.60 -8.86
N ILE A 30 -38.52 17.81 -7.99
CA ILE A 30 -37.82 16.75 -7.26
C ILE A 30 -37.33 15.68 -8.23
N ALA A 31 -38.16 15.27 -9.20
CA ALA A 31 -37.76 14.31 -10.23
C ALA A 31 -36.61 14.83 -11.10
N GLY A 32 -36.65 16.10 -11.51
CA GLY A 32 -35.57 16.74 -12.27
C GLY A 32 -34.27 16.87 -11.47
N ALA A 33 -34.35 17.27 -10.19
CA ALA A 33 -33.19 17.35 -9.31
C ALA A 33 -32.58 15.97 -9.04
N VAL A 34 -33.41 14.94 -8.85
CA VAL A 34 -32.97 13.54 -8.67
C VAL A 34 -32.34 13.01 -9.96
N LEU A 35 -32.89 13.30 -11.14
CA LEU A 35 -32.30 12.91 -12.43
C LEU A 35 -30.97 13.60 -12.70
N VAL A 36 -30.86 14.90 -12.40
CA VAL A 36 -29.59 15.62 -12.55
C VAL A 36 -28.58 15.12 -11.51
N ALA A 37 -28.97 14.87 -10.26
CA ALA A 37 -28.08 14.28 -9.25
C ALA A 37 -27.65 12.85 -9.65
N ALA A 38 -28.58 12.00 -10.07
CA ALA A 38 -28.33 10.63 -10.48
C ALA A 38 -27.51 10.53 -11.78
N GLY A 39 -27.60 11.51 -12.69
CA GLY A 39 -26.79 11.58 -13.90
C GLY A 39 -25.43 12.24 -13.69
N SER A 40 -25.38 13.31 -12.89
CA SER A 40 -24.15 14.09 -12.68
C SER A 40 -23.22 13.49 -11.63
N TYR A 41 -23.74 12.80 -10.61
CA TYR A 41 -22.93 12.17 -9.57
C TYR A 41 -22.04 11.03 -10.10
N PRO A 42 -22.54 10.08 -10.92
CA PRO A 42 -21.68 9.07 -11.54
C PRO A 42 -20.67 9.68 -12.51
N ILE A 43 -21.07 10.68 -13.31
CA ILE A 43 -20.16 11.38 -14.22
C ILE A 43 -19.06 12.11 -13.43
N TRP A 44 -19.41 12.72 -12.29
CA TRP A 44 -18.46 13.40 -11.42
C TRP A 44 -17.52 12.42 -10.71
N LEU A 45 -18.02 11.27 -10.23
CA LEU A 45 -17.19 10.18 -9.71
C LEU A 45 -16.24 9.63 -10.79
N ILE A 46 -16.71 9.47 -12.03
CA ILE A 46 -15.86 9.09 -13.18
C ILE A 46 -14.80 10.15 -13.44
N LEU A 47 -15.12 11.44 -13.39
CA LEU A 47 -14.14 12.53 -13.60
C LEU A 47 -13.12 12.61 -12.46
N LEU A 48 -13.53 12.38 -11.21
CA LEU A 48 -12.63 12.25 -10.07
C LEU A 48 -11.70 11.05 -10.23
N ALA A 49 -12.27 9.88 -10.53
CA ALA A 49 -11.52 8.67 -10.82
C ALA A 49 -10.53 8.88 -11.98
N VAL A 50 -10.92 9.56 -13.06
CA VAL A 50 -10.04 9.89 -14.20
C VAL A 50 -8.90 10.83 -13.77
N ASN A 51 -9.18 11.82 -12.92
CA ASN A 51 -8.15 12.75 -12.46
C ASN A 51 -7.16 12.08 -11.48
N ASP A 52 -7.65 11.22 -10.60
CA ASP A 52 -6.79 10.47 -9.69
C ASP A 52 -6.03 9.37 -10.44
N VAL A 53 -6.63 8.71 -11.43
CA VAL A 53 -5.91 7.84 -12.38
C VAL A 53 -4.83 8.63 -13.12
N ARG A 54 -5.08 9.87 -13.56
CA ARG A 54 -4.05 10.72 -14.17
C ARG A 54 -2.90 11.06 -13.21
N LYS A 55 -3.19 11.32 -11.93
CA LYS A 55 -2.14 11.51 -10.90
C LYS A 55 -1.36 10.22 -10.66
N ILE A 56 -2.04 9.08 -10.57
CA ILE A 56 -1.42 7.75 -10.43
C ILE A 56 -0.47 7.48 -11.61
N LEU A 57 -0.92 7.77 -12.83
CA LEU A 57 -0.11 7.61 -14.05
C LEU A 57 1.06 8.61 -14.13
N LYS A 58 0.92 9.83 -13.58
CA LYS A 58 2.02 10.80 -13.50
C LYS A 58 3.07 10.41 -12.46
N ASP A 59 2.66 9.96 -11.29
CA ASP A 59 3.56 9.50 -10.23
C ASP A 59 4.35 8.25 -10.63
N ARG A 60 3.80 7.39 -11.52
CA ARG A 60 4.55 6.27 -12.11
C ARG A 60 5.82 6.68 -12.86
N LYS A 61 5.91 7.93 -13.33
CA LYS A 61 7.03 8.40 -14.15
C LYS A 61 8.08 9.19 -13.37
N PHE A 62 7.85 9.49 -12.09
CA PHE A 62 8.82 10.23 -11.30
C PHE A 62 9.86 9.28 -10.72
N VAL A 63 10.94 9.05 -11.47
CA VAL A 63 12.19 8.50 -10.94
C VAL A 63 13.12 9.69 -10.72
N PRO A 64 13.36 10.13 -9.48
CA PRO A 64 14.28 11.22 -9.24
C PRO A 64 15.69 10.78 -9.69
N THR A 65 16.27 11.51 -10.62
CA THR A 65 17.63 11.31 -11.17
C THR A 65 18.73 11.67 -10.18
N ASP A 66 18.36 12.42 -9.14
CA ASP A 66 19.27 12.96 -8.15
C ASP A 66 19.86 11.84 -7.27
N THR A 67 20.92 12.15 -6.57
CA THR A 67 21.52 11.27 -5.55
C THR A 67 20.67 11.23 -4.28
N HIS A 68 20.93 10.24 -3.41
CA HIS A 68 20.28 10.16 -2.11
C HIS A 68 20.59 11.39 -1.26
N GLU A 69 21.84 11.83 -1.27
CA GLU A 69 22.37 12.94 -0.50
C GLU A 69 21.68 14.26 -0.90
N GLU A 70 21.49 14.51 -2.20
CA GLU A 70 20.76 15.67 -2.70
C GLU A 70 19.29 15.66 -2.24
N ARG A 71 18.64 14.50 -2.22
CA ARG A 71 17.26 14.38 -1.71
C ARG A 71 17.19 14.65 -0.22
N VAL A 72 18.11 14.10 0.57
CA VAL A 72 18.19 14.37 2.01
C VAL A 72 18.47 15.84 2.26
N GLN A 73 19.37 16.45 1.49
CA GLN A 73 19.69 17.87 1.62
C GLN A 73 18.46 18.75 1.41
N ARG A 74 17.60 18.44 0.43
CA ARG A 74 16.31 19.16 0.25
C ARG A 74 15.36 19.02 1.43
N VAL A 75 15.31 17.85 2.07
CA VAL A 75 14.52 17.65 3.29
C VAL A 75 15.07 18.54 4.41
N LEU A 76 16.40 18.59 4.56
CA LEU A 76 17.06 19.42 5.56
C LEU A 76 16.92 20.93 5.29
N ASP A 77 17.00 21.35 4.04
CA ASP A 77 16.75 22.74 3.63
C ASP A 77 15.33 23.16 3.99
N HIS A 78 14.35 22.31 3.66
CA HIS A 78 12.96 22.54 4.01
C HIS A 78 12.77 22.63 5.54
N VAL A 79 13.42 21.76 6.30
CA VAL A 79 13.42 21.78 7.78
C VAL A 79 14.04 23.07 8.31
N ARG A 80 15.15 23.56 7.74
CA ARG A 80 15.80 24.81 8.17
C ARG A 80 14.92 26.03 7.89
N GLU A 81 14.25 26.05 6.75
CA GLU A 81 13.37 27.15 6.34
C GLU A 81 12.07 27.21 7.15
N HIS A 82 11.49 26.05 7.49
CA HIS A 82 10.14 25.98 8.05
C HIS A 82 10.09 25.54 9.53
N GLY A 83 11.21 25.04 10.07
CA GLY A 83 11.34 24.47 11.42
C GLY A 83 10.64 23.12 11.61
N ILE A 84 11.04 22.38 12.65
CA ILE A 84 10.34 21.17 13.12
C ILE A 84 9.49 21.54 14.34
N GLY A 85 8.28 22.08 14.16
CA GLY A 85 7.44 22.35 15.35
C GLY A 85 6.25 23.29 15.22
N ASN A 86 6.16 24.15 14.21
CA ASN A 86 5.00 25.02 14.04
C ASN A 86 3.86 24.27 13.31
N LYS A 87 3.31 23.24 13.99
CA LYS A 87 2.29 22.30 13.47
C LYS A 87 2.70 21.66 12.15
N ILE A 88 3.76 20.84 12.16
CA ILE A 88 3.91 19.79 11.15
C ILE A 88 2.84 18.75 11.49
N GLN A 89 1.71 18.80 10.79
CA GLN A 89 0.73 17.74 10.86
C GLN A 89 1.32 16.53 10.15
N LYS A 90 1.57 15.46 10.91
CA LYS A 90 1.67 14.13 10.34
C LYS A 90 0.29 13.80 9.78
N ALA A 91 0.17 13.65 8.46
CA ALA A 91 -1.11 13.38 7.80
C ALA A 91 -1.65 11.94 8.03
N SER A 92 -0.92 11.09 8.78
CA SER A 92 -1.20 9.65 8.88
C SER A 92 -0.31 8.94 9.92
N ASN A 93 -0.70 7.74 10.38
CA ASN A 93 0.11 6.88 11.24
C ASN A 93 1.12 6.00 10.48
N SER A 94 1.11 6.01 9.14
CA SER A 94 2.11 5.37 8.28
C SER A 94 3.03 6.41 7.60
N ASN A 95 4.22 5.99 7.16
CA ASN A 95 5.14 6.87 6.41
C ASN A 95 4.71 7.17 4.96
N ARG A 96 3.48 6.80 4.57
CA ARG A 96 2.79 7.26 3.36
C ARG A 96 1.31 6.91 3.51
N PHE A 97 0.46 7.82 3.96
CA PHE A 97 -0.95 7.87 3.52
C PHE A 97 -1.46 9.32 3.63
N GLU A 98 -1.92 9.86 2.51
CA GLU A 98 -2.70 11.09 2.48
C GLU A 98 -4.11 10.79 3.00
N TYR A 99 -4.48 11.34 4.15
CA TYR A 99 -5.89 11.70 4.40
C TYR A 99 -5.95 13.15 4.90
N GLY A 100 -5.98 14.06 3.94
CA GLY A 100 -6.74 15.29 4.07
C GLY A 100 -8.03 15.10 3.29
N ASN A 101 -9.14 15.66 3.76
CA ASN A 101 -10.40 15.65 3.03
C ASN A 101 -10.15 16.27 1.64
N ILE A 102 -10.02 15.43 0.60
CA ILE A 102 -9.59 15.80 -0.77
C ILE A 102 -10.41 16.99 -1.28
N PHE A 103 -11.69 17.00 -0.91
CA PHE A 103 -12.62 18.07 -1.19
C PHE A 103 -12.15 19.42 -0.59
N LEU A 104 -11.84 19.48 0.71
CA LEU A 104 -11.44 20.71 1.41
C LEU A 104 -10.05 21.24 1.00
N THR A 105 -9.11 20.34 0.71
CA THR A 105 -7.79 20.72 0.16
C THR A 105 -7.91 21.21 -1.29
N TRP A 106 -8.82 20.63 -2.08
CA TRP A 106 -9.08 21.03 -3.46
C TRP A 106 -9.86 22.34 -3.58
N VAL A 107 -10.83 22.60 -2.70
CA VAL A 107 -11.53 23.91 -2.64
C VAL A 107 -10.73 25.01 -1.93
N GLY A 108 -9.48 24.74 -1.56
CA GLY A 108 -8.58 25.74 -0.99
C GLY A 108 -8.91 26.19 0.45
N LEU A 109 -9.79 25.47 1.14
CA LEU A 109 -10.19 25.79 2.52
C LEU A 109 -9.14 25.34 3.55
N ILE A 110 -8.25 24.41 3.18
CA ILE A 110 -7.13 23.97 4.01
C ILE A 110 -5.84 24.04 3.19
N ASN A 111 -4.94 24.94 3.58
CA ASN A 111 -3.63 25.10 2.95
C ASN A 111 -2.56 24.34 3.75
N SER A 112 -2.48 23.00 3.58
CA SER A 112 -1.52 22.15 4.32
C SER A 112 -0.23 21.83 3.55
N LYS A 113 -0.16 22.15 2.25
CA LYS A 113 0.98 21.73 1.39
C LYS A 113 2.33 22.33 1.79
N SER A 114 2.35 23.53 2.39
CA SER A 114 3.57 24.17 2.89
C SER A 114 4.06 23.62 4.24
N LYS A 115 3.37 22.63 4.83
CA LYS A 115 3.67 22.07 6.15
C LYS A 115 4.07 20.58 6.12
N LEU A 116 4.24 20.00 4.92
CA LEU A 116 4.58 18.59 4.75
C LEU A 116 6.05 18.45 4.37
N LEU A 117 6.77 17.59 5.09
CA LEU A 117 8.16 17.26 4.75
C LEU A 117 8.20 16.57 3.36
N PRO A 118 9.15 16.94 2.48
CA PRO A 118 9.24 16.40 1.12
C PRO A 118 9.87 15.00 1.07
N LEU A 119 9.40 14.08 1.93
CA LEU A 119 9.89 12.69 2.01
C LEU A 119 9.47 11.85 0.80
N GLY A 120 8.47 12.30 0.04
CA GLY A 120 7.94 11.58 -1.11
C GLY A 120 8.96 11.35 -2.23
N ALA A 121 10.09 12.06 -2.27
CA ALA A 121 11.14 11.80 -3.24
C ALA A 121 12.07 10.64 -2.86
N LEU A 122 12.08 10.21 -1.58
CA LEU A 122 12.99 9.20 -1.04
C LEU A 122 12.48 7.77 -1.34
N ARG A 123 12.37 7.40 -2.63
CA ARG A 123 11.72 6.17 -3.10
C ARG A 123 12.66 5.16 -3.74
N ASN A 124 13.95 5.42 -3.79
CA ASN A 124 14.88 4.64 -4.59
C ASN A 124 15.49 3.47 -3.81
N VAL A 125 15.80 2.40 -4.53
CA VAL A 125 16.77 1.40 -4.10
C VAL A 125 18.15 1.97 -4.39
N VAL A 126 18.91 2.27 -3.33
CA VAL A 126 20.19 2.99 -3.42
C VAL A 126 21.31 2.05 -3.87
N HIS A 127 21.38 0.86 -3.27
CA HIS A 127 22.43 -0.10 -3.54
C HIS A 127 21.96 -1.53 -3.22
N ILE A 128 22.35 -2.50 -4.04
CA ILE A 128 22.11 -3.92 -3.80
C ILE A 128 23.48 -4.61 -3.77
N ASP A 129 23.89 -5.06 -2.60
CA ASP A 129 25.08 -5.86 -2.37
C ASP A 129 24.70 -7.35 -2.43
N SER A 130 24.93 -7.97 -3.58
CA SER A 130 24.60 -9.38 -3.80
C SER A 130 25.55 -10.33 -3.07
N GLU A 131 26.79 -9.90 -2.77
CA GLU A 131 27.78 -10.74 -2.09
C GLU A 131 27.43 -10.86 -0.60
N ASN A 132 27.18 -9.72 0.04
CA ASN A 132 26.82 -9.68 1.46
C ASN A 132 25.32 -9.91 1.71
N LYS A 133 24.51 -10.03 0.65
CA LYS A 133 23.04 -10.18 0.70
C LYS A 133 22.42 -9.03 1.50
N VAL A 134 22.70 -7.80 1.07
CA VAL A 134 22.21 -6.59 1.73
C VAL A 134 21.67 -5.61 0.70
N VAL A 135 20.56 -4.95 1.04
CA VAL A 135 20.02 -3.82 0.26
C VAL A 135 20.04 -2.55 1.08
N THR A 136 20.46 -1.46 0.46
CA THR A 136 20.29 -0.09 0.97
C THR A 136 19.19 0.58 0.19
N VAL A 137 18.19 1.07 0.89
CA VAL A 137 16.94 1.57 0.30
C VAL A 137 16.44 2.79 1.05
N GLU A 138 15.77 3.69 0.34
CA GLU A 138 15.20 4.89 0.95
C GLU A 138 13.88 4.63 1.68
N GLY A 139 13.58 5.44 2.70
CA GLY A 139 12.48 5.20 3.62
C GLY A 139 11.08 5.22 2.99
N ALA A 140 10.87 5.96 1.90
CA ALA A 140 9.60 6.00 1.17
C ALA A 140 9.54 5.05 -0.03
N CYS A 141 10.60 4.23 -0.25
CA CYS A 141 10.59 3.15 -1.22
C CYS A 141 9.49 2.17 -0.85
N THR A 142 8.75 1.71 -1.86
CA THR A 142 7.62 0.82 -1.66
C THR A 142 8.01 -0.64 -1.79
N MET A 143 7.23 -1.55 -1.21
CA MET A 143 7.45 -3.00 -1.35
C MET A 143 7.43 -3.42 -2.82
N LYS A 144 6.52 -2.84 -3.63
CA LYS A 144 6.51 -3.10 -5.08
C LYS A 144 7.81 -2.70 -5.78
N SER A 145 8.31 -1.50 -5.51
CA SER A 145 9.55 -1.00 -6.12
C SER A 145 10.74 -1.87 -5.72
N LEU A 146 10.73 -2.37 -4.48
CA LEU A 146 11.76 -3.24 -3.96
C LEU A 146 11.68 -4.65 -4.56
N ALA A 147 10.49 -5.23 -4.69
CA ALA A 147 10.27 -6.51 -5.37
C ALA A 147 10.73 -6.45 -6.84
N ASP A 148 10.39 -5.37 -7.55
CA ASP A 148 10.81 -5.14 -8.94
C ASP A 148 12.33 -5.07 -9.10
N ALA A 149 13.03 -4.54 -8.10
CA ALA A 149 14.49 -4.43 -8.13
C ALA A 149 15.20 -5.73 -7.70
N LEU A 150 14.64 -6.47 -6.73
CA LEU A 150 15.30 -7.62 -6.10
C LEU A 150 14.99 -8.95 -6.78
N VAL A 151 13.72 -9.22 -7.13
CA VAL A 151 13.29 -10.53 -7.64
C VAL A 151 14.02 -10.91 -8.94
N PRO A 152 14.21 -10.01 -9.93
CA PRO A 152 15.00 -10.33 -11.13
C PRO A 152 16.46 -10.66 -10.86
N LYS A 153 16.99 -10.25 -9.70
CA LYS A 153 18.36 -10.56 -9.24
C LYS A 153 18.42 -11.81 -8.36
N GLY A 154 17.30 -12.52 -8.19
CA GLY A 154 17.23 -13.72 -7.34
C GLY A 154 17.21 -13.41 -5.83
N PHE A 155 16.77 -12.21 -5.44
CA PHE A 155 16.68 -11.80 -4.04
C PHE A 155 15.27 -11.36 -3.66
N MET A 156 14.98 -11.44 -2.36
CA MET A 156 13.81 -10.85 -1.72
C MET A 156 14.18 -10.31 -0.34
N LEU A 157 13.27 -9.55 0.27
CA LEU A 157 13.34 -9.33 1.71
C LEU A 157 12.90 -10.61 2.44
N PRO A 158 13.53 -10.96 3.58
CA PRO A 158 13.12 -12.10 4.40
C PRO A 158 11.66 -12.02 4.88
N ILE A 159 11.17 -10.80 5.14
CA ILE A 159 9.77 -10.49 5.46
C ILE A 159 9.29 -9.46 4.43
N HIS A 160 8.27 -9.80 3.64
CA HIS A 160 7.78 -8.96 2.54
C HIS A 160 6.30 -8.62 2.70
N PRO A 161 5.95 -7.44 3.23
CA PRO A 161 4.56 -7.04 3.38
C PRO A 161 3.78 -7.03 2.06
N GLU A 162 2.57 -7.57 2.09
CA GLU A 162 1.77 -7.95 0.91
C GLU A 162 1.18 -6.83 0.05
N MET A 163 1.33 -5.56 0.44
CA MET A 163 0.71 -4.45 -0.28
C MET A 163 1.73 -3.57 -1.00
N HIS A 164 1.41 -3.20 -2.24
CA HIS A 164 2.35 -2.49 -3.11
C HIS A 164 2.87 -1.17 -2.53
N GLU A 165 2.00 -0.41 -1.85
CA GLU A 165 2.26 0.96 -1.38
C GLU A 165 2.87 1.01 0.02
N ILE A 166 2.98 -0.12 0.74
CA ILE A 166 3.69 -0.16 2.02
C ILE A 166 5.12 0.30 1.78
N THR A 167 5.59 1.22 2.63
CA THR A 167 6.94 1.76 2.53
C THR A 167 7.89 1.07 3.49
N VAL A 168 9.18 1.04 3.15
CA VAL A 168 10.22 0.47 4.02
C VAL A 168 10.21 1.15 5.40
N GLY A 169 10.19 2.47 5.43
CA GLY A 169 10.13 3.21 6.69
C GLY A 169 8.85 2.94 7.47
N GLY A 170 7.72 2.75 6.80
CA GLY A 170 6.45 2.37 7.44
C GLY A 170 6.49 0.98 8.05
N ALA A 171 7.08 0.00 7.35
CA ALA A 171 7.24 -1.37 7.82
C ALA A 171 8.21 -1.49 9.01
N ILE A 172 9.26 -0.65 9.04
CA ILE A 172 10.19 -0.56 10.18
C ILE A 172 9.51 0.11 11.38
N ALA A 173 8.92 1.30 11.20
CA ALA A 173 8.37 2.08 12.31
C ALA A 173 7.04 1.54 12.86
N GLY A 174 6.31 0.78 12.05
CA GLY A 174 5.18 -0.03 12.49
C GLY A 174 5.62 -1.42 12.92
N ILE A 175 4.83 -2.41 12.52
CA ILE A 175 5.17 -3.83 12.64
C ILE A 175 4.92 -4.45 11.28
N GLY A 176 5.99 -4.82 10.57
CA GLY A 176 5.88 -5.63 9.35
C GLY A 176 5.85 -7.11 9.72
N ILE A 177 4.72 -7.76 9.48
CA ILE A 177 4.50 -9.21 9.62
C ILE A 177 4.25 -9.82 8.26
N GLU A 178 4.58 -11.10 8.11
CA GLU A 178 4.30 -11.87 6.90
C GLU A 178 4.40 -13.37 7.15
N ALA A 179 3.97 -14.20 6.18
CA ALA A 179 4.02 -15.67 6.21
C ALA A 179 5.42 -16.27 6.51
N ALA A 180 6.49 -15.54 6.23
CA ALA A 180 7.87 -15.94 6.54
C ALA A 180 8.30 -15.65 8.00
N GLY A 181 7.43 -15.04 8.81
CA GLY A 181 7.74 -14.55 10.16
C GLY A 181 8.21 -15.61 11.14
N HIS A 182 7.70 -16.84 11.01
CA HIS A 182 8.13 -17.97 11.85
C HIS A 182 9.63 -18.32 11.69
N LYS A 183 10.25 -17.97 10.55
CA LYS A 183 11.68 -18.15 10.28
C LYS A 183 12.49 -16.89 10.52
N HIS A 184 11.99 -15.75 10.08
CA HIS A 184 12.77 -14.52 9.94
C HIS A 184 12.34 -13.39 10.89
N GLY A 185 11.42 -13.66 11.81
CA GLY A 185 10.92 -12.68 12.77
C GLY A 185 10.03 -11.62 12.12
N PHE A 186 10.16 -10.38 12.57
CA PHE A 186 9.48 -9.23 11.98
C PHE A 186 10.37 -8.54 10.94
N PHE A 187 9.76 -7.63 10.18
CA PHE A 187 10.47 -6.86 9.15
C PHE A 187 11.74 -6.16 9.69
N HIS A 188 11.65 -5.58 10.88
CA HIS A 188 12.77 -4.85 11.50
C HIS A 188 13.85 -5.76 12.09
N ASP A 189 13.59 -7.06 12.30
CA ASP A 189 14.64 -8.01 12.74
C ASP A 189 15.71 -8.22 11.66
N ASN A 190 15.41 -7.82 10.43
CA ASN A 190 16.32 -7.88 9.29
C ASN A 190 17.01 -6.53 9.01
N LEU A 191 16.82 -5.53 9.88
CA LEU A 191 17.43 -4.21 9.79
C LEU A 191 18.87 -4.24 10.31
N LEU A 192 19.78 -3.61 9.58
CA LEU A 192 21.19 -3.50 9.92
C LEU A 192 21.56 -2.09 10.39
N GLU A 193 21.05 -1.09 9.68
CA GLU A 193 21.37 0.32 9.88
C GLU A 193 20.22 1.18 9.33
N VAL A 194 20.01 2.35 9.92
CA VAL A 194 18.94 3.26 9.52
C VAL A 194 19.31 4.72 9.77
N ASP A 195 19.05 5.58 8.79
CA ASP A 195 19.18 7.03 8.93
C ASP A 195 17.83 7.63 9.31
N VAL A 196 17.80 8.33 10.45
CA VAL A 196 16.59 8.92 11.02
C VAL A 196 16.75 10.42 11.18
N LEU A 197 15.84 11.19 10.57
CA LEU A 197 15.67 12.61 10.86
C LEU A 197 14.87 12.77 12.17
N CYS A 198 15.55 13.19 13.23
CA CYS A 198 14.96 13.38 14.54
C CYS A 198 14.31 14.78 14.70
N ALA A 199 13.57 14.95 15.79
CA ALA A 199 12.85 16.19 16.09
C ALA A 199 13.74 17.44 16.24
N ASP A 200 15.02 17.27 16.56
CA ASP A 200 16.00 18.36 16.65
C ASP A 200 16.57 18.78 15.29
N GLY A 201 16.06 18.22 14.19
CA GLY A 201 16.48 18.54 12.83
C GLY A 201 17.78 17.87 12.40
N LYS A 202 18.35 16.98 13.22
CA LYS A 202 19.56 16.24 12.91
C LYS A 202 19.24 14.85 12.39
N VAL A 203 20.03 14.39 11.43
CA VAL A 203 20.02 13.01 10.96
C VAL A 203 20.96 12.20 11.84
N ARG A 204 20.49 11.07 12.35
CA ARG A 204 21.28 10.09 13.09
C ARG A 204 21.28 8.77 12.34
N THR A 205 22.45 8.19 12.15
CA THR A 205 22.62 6.83 11.63
C THR A 205 22.64 5.88 12.81
N ALA A 206 21.60 5.08 12.96
CA ALA A 206 21.43 4.16 14.08
C ALA A 206 21.68 2.71 13.64
N SER A 207 22.39 1.94 14.47
CA SER A 207 22.59 0.50 14.32
C SER A 207 22.68 -0.15 15.70
N ALA A 208 22.60 -1.47 15.77
CA ALA A 208 22.70 -2.19 17.03
C ALA A 208 24.07 -2.03 17.75
N THR A 209 25.10 -1.57 17.04
CA THR A 209 26.50 -1.58 17.51
C THR A 209 27.11 -0.19 17.72
N ASN A 210 26.40 0.89 17.41
CA ASN A 210 26.92 2.26 17.53
C ASN A 210 26.31 3.04 18.72
N GLU A 211 26.67 4.32 18.84
CA GLU A 211 26.19 5.22 19.90
C GLU A 211 24.69 5.51 19.86
N HIS A 212 23.99 5.15 18.78
CA HIS A 212 22.54 5.35 18.58
C HIS A 212 21.75 4.04 18.66
N LYS A 213 22.31 3.01 19.31
CA LYS A 213 21.66 1.69 19.48
C LYS A 213 20.32 1.73 20.22
N ASP A 214 20.11 2.71 21.08
CA ASP A 214 18.85 2.95 21.80
C ASP A 214 17.76 3.42 20.84
N LEU A 215 18.08 4.38 19.96
CA LEU A 215 17.20 4.79 18.87
C LEU A 215 16.90 3.60 17.95
N PHE A 216 17.92 2.83 17.56
CA PHE A 216 17.76 1.64 16.73
C PHE A 216 16.76 0.64 17.32
N ALA A 217 16.93 0.28 18.59
CA ALA A 217 16.07 -0.66 19.30
C ALA A 217 14.64 -0.12 19.53
N ALA A 218 14.47 1.20 19.61
CA ALA A 218 13.17 1.84 19.86
C ALA A 218 12.38 2.17 18.58
N LEU A 219 12.99 2.09 17.39
CA LEU A 219 12.32 2.38 16.12
C LEU A 219 11.15 1.43 15.81
N PRO A 220 11.27 0.10 16.00
CA PRO A 220 10.15 -0.81 15.82
C PRO A 220 8.94 -0.39 16.65
N ASN A 221 7.74 -0.40 16.02
CA ASN A 221 6.49 -0.03 16.69
C ASN A 221 6.48 1.39 17.31
N SER A 222 7.36 2.29 16.87
CA SER A 222 7.38 3.69 17.30
C SER A 222 6.30 4.54 16.64
N TYR A 223 5.65 4.05 15.59
CA TYR A 223 4.69 4.81 14.78
C TYR A 223 5.27 6.14 14.27
N ALA A 224 6.57 6.16 13.98
CA ALA A 224 7.33 7.33 13.53
C ALA A 224 7.32 8.52 14.51
N THR A 225 7.15 8.26 15.81
CA THR A 225 7.24 9.30 16.86
C THR A 225 8.68 9.73 17.16
N LEU A 226 9.66 8.86 16.87
CA LEU A 226 11.09 9.11 17.13
C LEU A 226 11.80 9.85 15.98
N GLY A 227 11.17 9.93 14.81
CA GLY A 227 11.70 10.62 13.64
C GLY A 227 11.25 9.99 12.32
N TYR A 228 11.78 10.54 11.23
CA TYR A 228 11.49 10.10 9.88
C TYR A 228 12.65 9.27 9.34
N ILE A 229 12.36 8.02 8.96
CA ILE A 229 13.35 7.13 8.34
C ILE A 229 13.62 7.61 6.92
N LEU A 230 14.88 7.94 6.62
CA LEU A 230 15.33 8.44 5.32
C LEU A 230 15.96 7.33 4.48
N LYS A 231 16.73 6.45 5.11
CA LYS A 231 17.46 5.34 4.50
C LYS A 231 17.50 4.16 5.45
N ALA A 232 17.46 2.94 4.94
CA ALA A 232 17.58 1.71 5.69
C ALA A 232 18.48 0.73 4.96
N LYS A 233 19.25 -0.05 5.72
CA LYS A 233 20.06 -1.17 5.25
C LYS A 233 19.45 -2.46 5.80
N LEU A 234 19.07 -3.39 4.92
CA LEU A 234 18.32 -4.60 5.26
C LEU A 234 19.02 -5.85 4.71
N HIS A 235 18.93 -6.96 5.44
CA HIS A 235 19.32 -8.27 4.91
C HIS A 235 18.40 -8.73 3.77
N LEU A 236 18.98 -9.51 2.85
CA LEU A 236 18.30 -10.16 1.74
C LEU A 236 18.25 -11.68 1.95
N ALA A 237 17.16 -12.28 1.49
CA ALA A 237 16.99 -13.71 1.33
C ALA A 237 17.01 -14.09 -0.16
N PRO A 238 17.36 -15.34 -0.51
CA PRO A 238 17.21 -15.82 -1.88
C PRO A 238 15.74 -15.81 -2.31
N ALA A 239 15.49 -15.47 -3.57
CA ALA A 239 14.19 -15.61 -4.21
C ALA A 239 14.26 -16.66 -5.32
N ALA A 240 13.14 -17.33 -5.55
CA ALA A 240 12.94 -18.19 -6.71
C ALA A 240 11.90 -17.55 -7.64
N PRO A 241 11.79 -18.00 -8.91
CA PRO A 241 10.78 -17.48 -9.84
C PRO A 241 9.34 -17.82 -9.45
N TYR A 242 9.14 -18.94 -8.76
CA TYR A 242 7.82 -19.43 -8.33
C TYR A 242 7.80 -19.78 -6.85
N VAL A 243 6.59 -19.88 -6.31
CA VAL A 243 6.30 -20.41 -4.97
C VAL A 243 5.31 -21.56 -5.14
N HIS A 244 5.71 -22.74 -4.65
CA HIS A 244 4.84 -23.92 -4.57
C HIS A 244 4.13 -23.92 -3.23
N MET A 245 2.81 -23.97 -3.23
CA MET A 245 1.97 -23.96 -2.04
C MET A 245 1.18 -25.26 -1.93
N LYS A 246 1.20 -25.85 -0.75
CA LYS A 246 0.34 -26.97 -0.37
C LYS A 246 -0.71 -26.51 0.61
N ASN A 247 -1.96 -26.57 0.17
CA ASN A 247 -3.11 -26.11 0.95
C ASN A 247 -3.83 -27.31 1.55
N ARG A 248 -4.07 -27.26 2.85
CA ARG A 248 -4.82 -28.27 3.59
C ARG A 248 -6.05 -27.64 4.23
N VAL A 249 -7.21 -28.24 3.99
CA VAL A 249 -8.48 -27.77 4.54
C VAL A 249 -8.69 -28.37 5.93
N TYR A 250 -9.12 -27.53 6.86
CA TYR A 250 -9.44 -27.89 8.24
C TYR A 250 -10.88 -27.49 8.58
N THR A 251 -11.53 -28.31 9.40
CA THR A 251 -12.86 -28.06 9.97
C THR A 251 -12.80 -27.75 11.48
N SER A 252 -11.60 -27.74 12.06
CA SER A 252 -11.32 -27.60 13.48
C SER A 252 -10.15 -26.66 13.66
N LEU A 253 -10.38 -25.53 14.34
CA LEU A 253 -9.32 -24.55 14.65
C LEU A 253 -8.21 -25.18 15.49
N LYS A 254 -8.56 -26.11 16.39
CA LYS A 254 -7.58 -26.79 17.24
C LYS A 254 -6.59 -27.61 16.42
N ASP A 255 -7.08 -28.34 15.41
CA ASP A 255 -6.22 -29.17 14.56
C ASP A 255 -5.36 -28.29 13.64
N LEU A 256 -5.91 -27.20 13.10
CA LEU A 256 -5.17 -26.21 12.32
C LEU A 256 -4.01 -25.62 13.14
N LEU A 257 -4.29 -25.13 14.36
CA LEU A 257 -3.27 -24.51 15.20
C LEU A 257 -2.18 -25.50 15.64
N ARG A 258 -2.56 -26.76 15.92
CA ARG A 258 -1.58 -27.82 16.23
C ARG A 258 -0.63 -28.05 15.06
N ASP A 259 -1.17 -28.24 13.87
CA ASP A 259 -0.37 -28.57 12.68
C ASP A 259 0.44 -27.35 12.20
N MET A 260 -0.10 -26.14 12.32
CA MET A 260 0.61 -24.89 12.05
C MET A 260 1.78 -24.69 13.02
N ALA A 261 1.58 -24.94 14.33
CA ALA A 261 2.66 -24.86 15.32
C ALA A 261 3.77 -25.88 15.02
N ALA A 262 3.40 -27.13 14.69
CA ALA A 262 4.36 -28.15 14.29
C ALA A 262 5.16 -27.76 13.04
N ALA A 263 4.49 -27.22 12.01
CA ALA A 263 5.17 -26.72 10.81
C ALA A 263 6.09 -25.53 11.09
N ALA A 264 5.69 -24.62 11.98
CA ALA A 264 6.51 -23.48 12.38
C ALA A 264 7.78 -23.90 13.13
N GLU A 265 7.72 -24.99 13.91
CA GLU A 265 8.88 -25.54 14.64
C GLU A 265 9.91 -26.20 13.72
N THR A 266 9.47 -26.94 12.69
CA THR A 266 10.40 -27.60 11.76
C THR A 266 11.15 -26.63 10.86
N LYS A 267 10.55 -25.46 10.57
CA LYS A 267 11.10 -24.42 9.68
C LYS A 267 11.47 -24.93 8.28
N GLU A 268 10.86 -26.03 7.85
CA GLU A 268 11.10 -26.64 6.53
C GLU A 268 10.44 -25.88 5.39
N ASP A 269 9.29 -25.25 5.66
CA ASP A 269 8.57 -24.41 4.72
C ASP A 269 9.17 -23.01 4.69
N ASP A 270 9.14 -22.32 3.56
CA ASP A 270 9.63 -20.94 3.48
C ASP A 270 8.58 -19.94 3.94
N PHE A 271 7.31 -20.28 3.71
CA PHE A 271 6.17 -19.47 4.10
C PHE A 271 5.07 -20.32 4.71
N LEU A 272 4.46 -19.81 5.78
CA LEU A 272 3.40 -20.46 6.51
C LEU A 272 2.27 -19.46 6.79
N GLU A 273 1.08 -19.76 6.29
CA GLU A 273 -0.09 -18.89 6.42
C GLU A 273 -1.35 -19.72 6.64
N ALA A 274 -2.30 -19.19 7.40
CA ALA A 274 -3.63 -19.78 7.54
C ALA A 274 -4.72 -18.75 7.23
N LEU A 275 -5.73 -19.16 6.47
CA LEU A 275 -6.93 -18.39 6.19
C LEU A 275 -8.14 -19.07 6.81
N VAL A 276 -8.89 -18.32 7.63
CA VAL A 276 -10.10 -18.78 8.31
C VAL A 276 -11.30 -18.12 7.65
N PHE A 277 -12.15 -18.92 7.01
CA PHE A 277 -13.34 -18.43 6.29
C PHE A 277 -14.58 -18.47 7.16
N ASN A 278 -14.72 -19.54 7.94
CA ASN A 278 -15.75 -19.73 8.95
C ASN A 278 -15.28 -20.79 9.96
N GLU A 279 -16.13 -21.10 10.95
CA GLU A 279 -15.81 -22.03 12.04
C GLU A 279 -15.48 -23.46 11.58
N SER A 280 -15.95 -23.87 10.40
CA SER A 280 -15.75 -25.22 9.86
C SER A 280 -15.00 -25.24 8.51
N HIS A 281 -14.47 -24.10 8.08
CA HIS A 281 -13.71 -24.00 6.82
C HIS A 281 -12.52 -23.08 6.98
N MET A 282 -11.34 -23.69 7.04
CA MET A 282 -10.05 -23.03 7.21
C MET A 282 -9.03 -23.69 6.29
N VAL A 283 -8.04 -22.94 5.84
CA VAL A 283 -6.98 -23.45 4.97
C VAL A 283 -5.64 -23.09 5.58
N LEU A 284 -4.78 -24.10 5.80
CA LEU A 284 -3.37 -23.93 6.12
C LEU A 284 -2.56 -24.08 4.84
N SER A 285 -1.78 -23.07 4.50
CA SER A 285 -0.92 -23.02 3.33
C SER A 285 0.55 -23.14 3.78
N GLN A 286 1.18 -24.25 3.40
CA GLN A 286 2.61 -24.50 3.58
C GLN A 286 3.31 -24.31 2.24
N SER A 287 4.22 -23.34 2.13
CA SER A 287 4.77 -22.94 0.84
C SER A 287 6.29 -22.94 0.80
N LYS A 288 6.87 -23.29 -0.35
CA LYS A 288 8.31 -23.38 -0.59
C LYS A 288 8.70 -22.63 -1.87
N LEU A 289 9.91 -22.10 -1.87
CA LEU A 289 10.52 -21.51 -3.07
C LEU A 289 10.72 -22.59 -4.15
N GLU A 290 10.34 -22.28 -5.38
CA GLU A 290 10.42 -23.20 -6.52
C GLU A 290 11.20 -22.57 -7.69
N HIS A 291 12.35 -23.18 -8.03
CA HIS A 291 13.23 -22.73 -9.11
C HIS A 291 12.85 -23.29 -10.48
N GLY A 292 12.16 -24.44 -10.53
CA GLY A 292 11.69 -25.04 -11.77
C GLY A 292 10.48 -24.30 -12.34
N THR A 293 10.26 -24.42 -13.64
CA THR A 293 9.01 -23.95 -14.25
C THR A 293 7.92 -24.99 -13.98
N PRO A 294 6.86 -24.65 -13.23
CA PRO A 294 5.80 -25.61 -12.93
C PRO A 294 4.97 -25.88 -14.18
N ALA A 295 4.36 -27.08 -14.24
CA ALA A 295 3.51 -27.47 -15.36
C ALA A 295 2.23 -26.62 -15.45
N VAL A 296 1.74 -26.15 -14.29
CA VAL A 296 0.56 -25.30 -14.17
C VAL A 296 0.93 -24.10 -13.32
N VAL A 297 0.66 -22.89 -13.84
CA VAL A 297 0.82 -21.63 -13.11
C VAL A 297 -0.59 -21.08 -12.84
N HIS A 298 -0.87 -20.72 -11.59
CA HIS A 298 -2.17 -20.17 -11.21
C HIS A 298 -2.15 -18.64 -11.27
N ASP A 299 -3.30 -18.04 -11.59
CA ASP A 299 -3.42 -16.61 -11.87
C ASP A 299 -4.39 -15.93 -10.89
N ILE A 300 -3.82 -15.11 -10.00
CA ILE A 300 -4.54 -14.32 -8.99
C ILE A 300 -5.33 -13.14 -9.58
N TYR A 301 -5.08 -12.79 -10.84
CA TYR A 301 -5.76 -11.73 -11.55
C TYR A 301 -7.03 -12.22 -12.27
N HIS A 302 -7.15 -13.51 -12.56
CA HIS A 302 -8.42 -14.07 -13.05
C HIS A 302 -9.22 -14.72 -11.92
N ASN A 303 -8.55 -15.36 -10.96
CA ASN A 303 -9.19 -15.96 -9.79
C ASN A 303 -8.74 -15.27 -8.50
N GLN A 304 -9.65 -14.95 -7.58
CA GLN A 304 -9.27 -14.32 -6.32
C GLN A 304 -8.41 -15.30 -5.49
N TYR A 305 -7.36 -14.81 -4.84
CA TYR A 305 -6.41 -15.67 -4.13
C TYR A 305 -7.11 -16.54 -3.08
N HIS A 306 -8.04 -15.96 -2.32
CA HIS A 306 -8.77 -16.69 -1.29
C HIS A 306 -9.73 -17.75 -1.86
N HIS A 307 -10.14 -17.69 -3.14
CA HIS A 307 -10.84 -18.78 -3.81
C HIS A 307 -9.88 -19.87 -4.29
N LEU A 308 -8.72 -19.47 -4.83
CA LEU A 308 -7.71 -20.42 -5.31
C LEU A 308 -7.26 -21.37 -4.19
N VAL A 309 -6.99 -20.85 -3.00
CA VAL A 309 -6.55 -21.64 -1.84
C VAL A 309 -7.62 -22.59 -1.30
N GLN A 310 -8.91 -22.25 -1.44
CA GLN A 310 -10.01 -23.13 -1.03
C GLN A 310 -10.24 -24.28 -2.03
N GLN A 311 -9.95 -24.05 -3.31
CA GLN A 311 -10.28 -24.97 -4.41
C GLN A 311 -9.14 -25.90 -4.80
N ASN A 312 -7.90 -25.55 -4.46
CA ASN A 312 -6.71 -26.26 -4.92
C ASN A 312 -5.82 -26.62 -3.74
N SER A 313 -5.54 -27.91 -3.57
CA SER A 313 -4.58 -28.40 -2.58
C SER A 313 -3.13 -28.18 -3.00
N ASP A 314 -2.88 -27.92 -4.28
CA ASP A 314 -1.57 -27.70 -4.87
C ASP A 314 -1.64 -26.47 -5.79
N LEU A 315 -0.88 -25.41 -5.45
CA LEU A 315 -0.84 -24.15 -6.19
C LEU A 315 0.60 -23.78 -6.50
N HIS A 316 0.81 -23.21 -7.68
CA HIS A 316 2.08 -22.62 -8.07
C HIS A 316 1.83 -21.19 -8.52
N LEU A 317 2.48 -20.23 -7.86
CA LEU A 317 2.34 -18.81 -8.17
C LEU A 317 3.70 -18.23 -8.58
N PRO A 318 3.74 -17.31 -9.55
CA PRO A 318 4.92 -16.47 -9.75
C PRO A 318 5.27 -15.75 -8.44
N MET A 319 6.56 -15.57 -8.17
CA MET A 319 7.03 -15.01 -6.89
C MET A 319 6.42 -13.65 -6.56
N GLN A 320 6.33 -12.74 -7.53
CA GLN A 320 5.70 -11.44 -7.30
C GLN A 320 4.19 -11.54 -7.06
N ASP A 321 3.52 -12.50 -7.70
CA ASP A 321 2.09 -12.73 -7.47
C ASP A 321 1.87 -13.31 -6.07
N TYR A 322 2.75 -14.18 -5.58
CA TYR A 322 2.73 -14.66 -4.20
C TYR A 322 2.98 -13.52 -3.19
N MET A 323 4.00 -12.69 -3.44
CA MET A 323 4.31 -11.53 -2.59
C MET A 323 3.12 -10.58 -2.47
N PHE A 324 2.36 -10.36 -3.54
CA PHE A 324 1.23 -9.43 -3.58
C PHE A 324 -0.12 -10.13 -3.72
N ARG A 325 -0.25 -11.34 -3.18
CA ARG A 325 -1.42 -12.22 -3.38
C ARG A 325 -2.75 -11.62 -2.94
N PHE A 326 -2.72 -10.68 -2.00
CA PHE A 326 -3.91 -9.96 -1.51
C PHE A 326 -4.13 -8.59 -2.14
N GLU A 327 -3.16 -8.09 -2.92
CA GLU A 327 -3.19 -6.75 -3.50
C GLU A 327 -4.34 -6.55 -4.51
N PRO A 328 -4.67 -7.51 -5.41
CA PRO A 328 -5.77 -7.34 -6.37
C PRO A 328 -7.14 -7.20 -5.73
N ASP A 329 -7.32 -7.70 -4.50
CA ASP A 329 -8.61 -7.78 -3.81
C ASP A 329 -8.62 -7.01 -2.47
N LEU A 330 -7.63 -6.13 -2.25
CA LEU A 330 -7.42 -5.30 -1.05
C LEU A 330 -7.64 -6.10 0.25
N PHE A 331 -6.91 -7.20 0.43
CA PHE A 331 -6.95 -8.05 1.63
C PHE A 331 -8.36 -8.60 1.93
N CYS A 332 -8.96 -9.28 0.95
CA CYS A 332 -10.28 -9.92 1.06
C CYS A 332 -11.44 -8.97 1.47
N ASN A 333 -11.22 -7.64 1.49
CA ASN A 333 -12.25 -6.67 1.87
C ASN A 333 -13.35 -6.54 0.80
N TRP A 334 -13.09 -7.05 -0.40
CA TRP A 334 -14.06 -7.07 -1.48
C TRP A 334 -14.86 -8.37 -1.44
N HIS A 335 -16.10 -8.27 -0.96
CA HIS A 335 -17.08 -9.33 -1.15
C HIS A 335 -17.33 -9.57 -2.63
N ASP A 336 -17.73 -10.80 -2.97
CA ASP A 336 -17.90 -11.28 -4.34
C ASP A 336 -19.21 -10.76 -4.98
N VAL A 337 -19.43 -9.45 -4.89
CA VAL A 337 -20.57 -8.74 -5.48
C VAL A 337 -20.38 -8.57 -6.99
N LEU A 338 -21.49 -8.56 -7.73
CA LEU A 338 -21.47 -8.44 -9.20
C LEU A 338 -20.65 -7.24 -9.69
N PHE A 339 -20.69 -6.13 -8.96
CA PHE A 339 -19.92 -4.93 -9.28
C PHE A 339 -18.40 -5.17 -9.18
N HIS A 340 -17.92 -5.88 -8.16
CA HIS A 340 -16.50 -6.21 -8.01
C HIS A 340 -16.02 -7.15 -9.12
N ARG A 341 -16.83 -8.18 -9.43
CA ARG A 341 -16.54 -9.13 -10.53
C ARG A 341 -16.44 -8.42 -11.87
N PHE A 342 -17.34 -7.47 -12.13
CA PHE A 342 -17.28 -6.62 -13.33
C PHE A 342 -16.03 -5.75 -13.36
N LEU A 343 -15.68 -5.09 -12.25
CA LEU A 343 -14.46 -4.28 -12.16
C LEU A 343 -13.20 -5.11 -12.38
N ARG A 344 -13.11 -6.32 -11.79
CA ARG A 344 -11.97 -7.23 -12.02
C ARG A 344 -11.81 -7.63 -13.48
N TRP A 345 -12.92 -7.89 -14.17
CA TRP A 345 -12.93 -8.23 -15.59
C TRP A 345 -12.55 -7.02 -16.47
N ALA A 346 -13.05 -5.82 -16.14
CA ALA A 346 -12.83 -4.62 -16.95
C ALA A 346 -11.46 -3.96 -16.73
N LEU A 347 -10.87 -4.09 -15.53
CA LEU A 347 -9.63 -3.40 -15.17
C LEU A 347 -8.38 -4.25 -15.49
N PRO A 348 -7.37 -3.67 -16.15
CA PRO A 348 -6.12 -4.36 -16.39
C PRO A 348 -5.41 -4.70 -15.07
N PRO A 349 -4.62 -5.79 -14.99
CA PRO A 349 -3.87 -6.19 -13.79
C PRO A 349 -3.08 -5.04 -13.17
N SER A 350 -2.46 -4.20 -14.00
CA SER A 350 -1.68 -3.06 -13.54
C SER A 350 -2.48 -1.99 -12.78
N MET A 351 -3.81 -1.98 -12.87
CA MET A 351 -4.69 -1.07 -12.13
C MET A 351 -5.32 -1.74 -10.90
N ARG A 352 -5.24 -3.06 -10.75
CA ARG A 352 -5.85 -3.78 -9.62
C ARG A 352 -4.89 -3.82 -8.45
N ASN A 353 -4.80 -2.70 -7.75
CA ASN A 353 -3.93 -2.51 -6.61
C ASN A 353 -4.53 -1.54 -5.60
N SER A 354 -4.00 -1.59 -4.38
CA SER A 354 -4.39 -0.76 -3.24
C SER A 354 -4.43 0.73 -3.57
N ARG A 355 -3.50 1.21 -4.41
CA ARG A 355 -3.45 2.60 -4.85
C ARG A 355 -4.66 3.01 -5.69
N PHE A 356 -5.04 2.18 -6.66
CA PHE A 356 -6.23 2.43 -7.46
C PHE A 356 -7.49 2.36 -6.62
N TYR A 357 -7.63 1.34 -5.76
CA TYR A 357 -8.81 1.18 -4.92
C TYR A 357 -8.97 2.35 -3.95
N ARG A 358 -7.87 2.81 -3.32
CA ARG A 358 -7.87 4.02 -2.49
C ARG A 358 -8.35 5.25 -3.25
N ALA A 359 -7.84 5.46 -4.45
CA ALA A 359 -8.23 6.61 -5.27
C ALA A 359 -9.69 6.53 -5.74
N PHE A 360 -10.15 5.35 -6.14
CA PHE A 360 -11.47 5.17 -6.74
C PHE A 360 -12.59 5.15 -5.67
N PHE A 361 -12.32 4.54 -4.50
CA PHE A 361 -13.31 4.35 -3.45
C PHE A 361 -13.15 5.30 -2.26
N GLY A 362 -12.05 6.05 -2.18
CA GLY A 362 -11.78 6.96 -1.06
C GLY A 362 -11.54 6.24 0.27
N ILE A 363 -11.29 4.92 0.24
CA ILE A 363 -10.88 4.08 1.37
C ILE A 363 -9.43 4.37 1.65
#